data_AF-A0A7W9ETG4-F1
#
_entry.id   AF-A0A7W9ETG4-F1
#
_cell.length_a   1.000
_cell.length_b   1.000
_cell.length_c   1.000
_cell.angle_alpha   90.00
_cell.angle_beta   90.00
_cell.angle_gamma   90.00
#
_symmetry.space_group_name_H-M   'P 1'
#
loop_
_entity.id
_entity.type
_entity.pdbx_description
1 polymer ?
#
loop_
_entity_poly.entity_id
_entity_poly.type
_entity_poly.pdbx_seq_one_letter_code
_entity_poly.pdbx_strand_id
1 'polypeptide(L)' 'MSQPVSRLTNPFDVARHPTLEPEVKRAILASWASDASAVPDQPALRRPADLGRTVPVDDVLAALRVLDGAPQATWH' A
#
# COMPACT_ATOMS: atom_id res chain seq x y z
N MET A 1 14.31 18.72 -6.43
CA MET A 1 14.39 17.49 -7.24
C MET A 1 13.28 16.56 -6.75
N SER A 2 12.15 16.53 -7.46
CA SER A 2 10.99 15.73 -7.09
C SER A 2 11.31 14.26 -7.33
N GLN A 3 11.38 13.45 -6.27
CA GLN A 3 11.61 12.01 -6.42
C GLN A 3 10.38 11.41 -7.13
N PRO A 4 10.56 10.64 -8.21
CA PRO A 4 9.44 10.03 -8.90
C PRO A 4 8.82 8.96 -8.00
N VAL A 5 7.50 9.05 -7.84
CA VAL A 5 6.61 8.11 -7.12
C VAL A 5 6.76 6.65 -7.61
N SER A 6 7.47 6.45 -8.72
CA SER A 6 7.86 5.17 -9.33
C SER A 6 8.65 4.21 -8.42
N ARG A 7 9.11 4.66 -7.24
CA ARG A 7 9.85 3.82 -6.28
C ARG A 7 9.01 3.22 -5.16
N LEU A 8 7.70 3.51 -5.12
CA LEU A 8 6.75 2.86 -4.22
C LEU A 8 6.46 1.43 -4.67
N THR A 9 7.50 0.61 -4.83
CA THR A 9 7.36 -0.75 -5.33
C THR A 9 6.90 -1.68 -4.22
N ASN A 10 7.18 -1.34 -2.95
CA ASN A 10 6.88 -2.15 -1.77
C ASN A 10 5.77 -1.51 -0.92
N PRO A 11 4.76 -2.26 -0.42
CA PRO A 11 3.77 -1.73 0.51
C PRO A 11 4.38 -1.05 1.74
N PHE A 12 5.53 -1.52 2.22
CA PHE A 12 6.25 -0.85 3.30
C PHE A 12 6.88 0.50 2.90
N ASP A 13 7.27 0.69 1.64
CA ASP A 13 7.74 1.98 1.13
C ASP A 13 6.59 3.01 1.15
N VAL A 14 5.38 2.58 0.80
CA VAL A 14 4.18 3.45 0.88
C VAL A 14 3.91 3.84 2.33
N ALA A 15 3.90 2.86 3.24
CA ALA A 15 3.67 3.13 4.67
C ALA A 15 4.73 4.08 5.25
N ARG A 16 6.00 3.92 4.87
CA ARG A 16 7.14 4.70 5.37
C ARG A 16 7.39 6.00 4.60
N HIS A 17 6.60 6.31 3.57
CA HIS A 17 6.84 7.46 2.72
C HIS A 17 6.74 8.77 3.54
N PRO A 18 7.79 9.60 3.62
CA PRO A 18 7.81 10.74 4.54
C PRO A 18 6.92 11.91 4.10
N THR A 19 6.55 11.98 2.81
CA THR A 19 5.81 13.11 2.24
C THR A 19 4.35 12.80 1.91
N LEU A 20 3.89 11.57 2.12
CA LEU A 20 2.50 11.20 1.87
C LEU A 20 1.70 11.31 3.17
N GLU A 21 0.51 11.90 3.07
CA GLU A 21 -0.45 11.93 4.16
C GLU A 21 -0.86 10.50 4.57
N PRO A 22 -1.14 10.25 5.85
CA PRO A 22 -1.57 8.94 6.33
C PRO A 22 -2.77 8.38 5.56
N GLU A 23 -3.76 9.23 5.26
CA GLU A 23 -4.96 8.84 4.52
C GLU A 23 -4.63 8.43 3.07
N VAL A 24 -3.72 9.15 2.41
CA VAL A 24 -3.29 8.83 1.03
C VAL A 24 -2.54 7.51 1.00
N LYS A 25 -1.66 7.26 1.98
CA LYS A 25 -0.96 5.97 2.12
C LYS A 25 -1.95 4.82 2.29
N ARG A 26 -2.99 5.04 3.11
CA ARG A 26 -4.04 4.06 3.36
C ARG A 26 -4.86 3.76 2.11
N ALA A 27 -5.24 4.79 1.35
CA ALA A 27 -5.97 4.63 0.09
C ALA A 27 -5.19 3.82 -0.94
N ILE A 28 -3.87 4.09 -1.08
CA ILE A 28 -2.98 3.34 -1.97
C ILE A 28 -2.90 1.87 -1.54
N LEU A 29 -2.62 1.60 -0.25
CA LEU A 29 -2.51 0.24 0.25
C LEU A 29 -3.85 -0.51 0.21
N ALA A 30 -4.97 0.16 0.51
CA ALA A 30 -6.31 -0.43 0.42
C ALA A 30 -6.66 -0.79 -1.03
N SER A 31 -6.27 0.04 -2.00
CA SER A 31 -6.40 -0.28 -3.43
C SER A 31 -5.64 -1.57 -3.81
N TRP A 32 -4.46 -1.79 -3.21
CA TRP A 32 -3.67 -3.00 -3.46
C TRP A 32 -4.23 -4.24 -2.76
N ALA A 33 -4.82 -4.07 -1.58
CA ALA A 33 -5.50 -5.14 -0.85
C ALA A 33 -6.83 -5.54 -1.52
N SER A 34 -7.41 -4.66 -2.33
CA SER A 34 -8.66 -4.90 -3.04
C SER A 34 -8.53 -6.01 -4.09
N ASP A 35 -9.60 -6.76 -4.31
CA ASP A 35 -9.70 -7.82 -5.34
C ASP A 35 -9.56 -7.30 -6.77
N ALA A 36 -9.65 -5.99 -6.97
CA ALA A 36 -9.24 -5.34 -8.21
C ALA A 36 -7.78 -5.64 -8.59
N SER A 37 -6.93 -5.92 -7.59
CA SER A 37 -5.53 -6.30 -7.79
C SER A 37 -5.29 -7.81 -7.72
N ALA A 38 -6.30 -8.65 -7.48
CA ALA A 38 -6.09 -10.10 -7.34
C ALA A 38 -5.61 -10.73 -8.66
N VAL A 39 -4.58 -11.57 -8.57
CA VAL A 39 -4.10 -12.33 -9.73
C VAL A 39 -4.98 -13.57 -9.92
N PRO A 40 -5.50 -13.83 -11.13
CA PRO A 40 -6.21 -15.07 -11.43
C PRO A 40 -5.37 -16.29 -11.04
N ASP A 41 -5.99 -17.30 -10.43
CA ASP A 41 -5.34 -18.51 -9.89
C ASP A 41 -4.37 -18.31 -8.70
N GLN A 42 -4.09 -17.08 -8.26
CA GLN A 42 -3.14 -16.82 -7.17
C GLN A 42 -3.71 -15.82 -6.15
N PRO A 43 -4.64 -16.22 -5.27
CA PRO A 43 -5.35 -15.33 -4.34
C PRO A 43 -4.43 -14.66 -3.30
N ALA A 44 -3.29 -15.28 -2.99
CA ALA A 44 -2.26 -14.72 -2.10
C ALA A 44 -1.46 -13.57 -2.75
N LEU A 45 -1.52 -13.43 -4.08
CA LEU A 45 -0.78 -12.43 -4.83
C LEU A 45 -1.69 -11.35 -5.37
N ARG A 46 -1.23 -10.11 -5.21
CA ARG A 46 -1.84 -8.92 -5.76
C ARG A 46 -0.93 -8.34 -6.83
N ARG A 47 -1.46 -7.95 -7.99
CA ARG A 47 -0.77 -7.23 -9.05
C ARG A 47 -1.53 -5.93 -9.33
N PRO A 48 -1.29 -4.88 -8.52
CA PRO A 48 -1.90 -3.57 -8.76
C PRO A 48 -1.48 -3.05 -10.14
N ALA A 49 -2.37 -2.44 -10.89
CA ALA A 49 -2.05 -1.94 -12.24
C ALA A 49 -0.91 -0.90 -12.22
N ASP A 50 -0.81 -0.12 -11.15
CA ASP A 50 0.25 0.86 -10.90
C ASP A 50 1.61 0.22 -10.55
N LEU A 51 1.59 -1.04 -10.12
CA LEU A 51 2.76 -1.83 -9.80
C LEU A 51 2.95 -2.89 -10.88
N GLY A 52 3.92 -2.70 -11.76
CA GLY A 52 4.34 -3.74 -12.72
C GLY A 52 4.88 -5.03 -12.08
N ARG A 53 4.68 -5.24 -10.77
CA ARG A 53 5.07 -6.45 -10.02
C ARG A 53 3.92 -7.00 -9.21
N THR A 54 4.03 -8.30 -8.90
CA THR A 54 3.19 -8.97 -7.90
C THR A 54 3.72 -8.69 -6.49
N VAL A 55 2.81 -8.43 -5.55
CA VAL A 55 3.07 -8.26 -4.12
C VAL A 55 2.17 -9.21 -3.32
N PRO A 56 2.64 -9.78 -2.20
CA PRO A 56 1.80 -10.60 -1.33
C PRO A 56 0.71 -9.74 -0.68
N VAL A 57 -0.52 -10.24 -0.63
CA VAL A 57 -1.61 -9.55 0.10
C VAL A 57 -1.27 -9.40 1.59
N ASP A 58 -0.59 -10.39 2.18
CA ASP A 58 -0.11 -10.34 3.57
C ASP A 58 0.82 -9.16 3.83
N ASP A 59 1.71 -8.84 2.89
CA ASP A 59 2.62 -7.68 3.01
C ASP A 59 1.85 -6.37 2.94
N VAL A 60 0.82 -6.28 2.08
CA VAL A 60 -0.06 -5.11 1.99
C VAL A 60 -0.83 -4.91 3.29
N LEU A 61 -1.40 -5.98 3.84
CA LEU A 61 -2.13 -5.95 5.12
C LEU A 61 -1.19 -5.68 6.30
N ALA A 62 0.03 -6.20 6.29
CA ALA A 62 1.04 -5.90 7.29
C ALA A 62 1.44 -4.43 7.25
N ALA A 63 1.67 -3.86 6.06
CA ALA A 63 1.97 -2.43 5.91
C ALA A 63 0.80 -1.55 6.35
N LEU A 64 -0.44 -1.92 6.03
CA LEU A 64 -1.65 -1.25 6.53
C LEU A 64 -1.71 -1.29 8.05
N ARG A 65 -1.45 -2.45 8.69
CA ARG A 65 -1.41 -2.55 10.15
C ARG A 65 -0.30 -1.70 10.78
N VAL A 66 0.86 -1.60 10.14
CA VAL A 66 1.95 -0.75 10.61
C VAL A 66 1.59 0.74 10.48
N LEU A 67 0.90 1.12 9.40
CA LEU A 67 0.40 2.47 9.20
C LEU A 67 -0.72 2.82 10.20
N ASP A 68 -1.64 1.89 10.43
CA ASP A 68 -2.80 2.05 11.31
C ASP A 68 -2.44 1.90 12.80
N GLY A 69 -1.37 1.20 13.12
CA GLY A 69 -0.81 1.10 14.45
C GLY A 69 -0.14 2.40 14.91
N ALA A 70 0.16 3.33 13.99
CA ALA A 70 0.40 4.71 14.35
C ALA A 70 -0.96 5.37 14.60
N PRO A 71 -1.15 6.09 15.74
CA PRO A 71 -2.43 6.69 16.07
C PRO A 71 -2.83 7.70 14.99
N GLN A 72 -3.70 7.28 14.06
CA GLN A 72 -4.46 8.22 13.26
C GLN A 72 -5.32 9.04 14.21
N ALA A 73 -5.02 10.33 14.23
CA ALA A 73 -5.83 11.45 14.67
C ALA A 73 -7.13 11.09 15.39
N THR A 74 -7.10 11.32 16.69
CA THR A 74 -8.26 11.76 17.46
C THR A 74 -9.10 12.71 16.60
N TRP A 75 -10.30 12.29 16.20
CA TRP A 75 -11.28 13.20 15.63
C TRP A 75 -11.58 14.29 16.67
N HIS A 76 -11.36 15.55 16.31
CA HIS A 76 -11.89 16.72 17.02
C HIS A 76 -12.66 17.59 16.02
#